data_AF-A0A525HP05-F1
#
_entry.id   AF-A0A525HP05-F1
#
_cell.length_a   1.000
_cell.length_b   1.000
_cell.length_c   1.000
_cell.angle_alpha   90.00
_cell.angle_beta   90.00
_cell.angle_gamma   90.00
#
_symmetry.space_group_name_H-M   'P 1'
#
loop_
_entity.id
_entity.type
_entity.pdbx_description
1 polymer ?
#
loop_
_entity_poly.entity_id
_entity_poly.type
_entity_poly.pdbx_seq_one_letter_code
_entity_poly.pdbx_strand_id
1 'polypeptide(L)'
;MVDPIGPKGSTPTDLRVAPVASVAVAPKALPVATDGHQPSPVAQLASQLSVQPPVDTDRVARIKRAIADGTFPILPATIADSMLALKYDWMSHDPA
;
A
#
# COMPACT_ATOMS: atom_id res chain seq x y z
N MET A 1 -24.21 62.92 -12.24
CA MET A 1 -23.34 63.38 -13.35
C MET A 1 -21.95 62.89 -13.01
N VAL A 2 -21.42 61.92 -13.75
CA VAL A 2 -20.20 61.15 -13.38
C VAL A 2 -19.10 61.47 -14.40
N ASP A 3 -17.92 61.83 -13.93
CA ASP A 3 -16.75 62.09 -14.78
C ASP A 3 -16.12 60.77 -15.28
N PRO A 4 -15.60 60.73 -16.52
CA PRO A 4 -14.92 59.55 -17.02
C PRO A 4 -13.53 59.43 -16.40
N ILE A 5 -13.28 58.32 -15.71
CA ILE A 5 -11.95 57.81 -15.38
C ILE A 5 -11.32 57.19 -16.64
N GLY A 6 -10.75 58.06 -17.48
CA GLY A 6 -9.86 57.65 -18.57
C GLY A 6 -8.42 57.45 -18.07
N PRO A 7 -7.66 56.46 -18.59
CA PRO A 7 -6.30 56.20 -18.14
C PRO A 7 -5.39 57.38 -18.50
N LYS A 8 -4.84 58.06 -17.49
CA LYS A 8 -3.74 59.00 -17.66
C LYS A 8 -2.50 58.17 -18.02
N GLY A 9 -2.02 58.27 -19.26
CA GLY A 9 -0.82 57.56 -19.71
C GLY A 9 0.40 58.00 -18.91
N SER A 10 1.08 57.05 -18.26
CA SER A 10 2.40 57.25 -17.70
C SER A 10 3.44 57.30 -18.82
N THR A 11 4.37 58.25 -18.73
CA THR A 11 5.50 58.33 -19.67
C THR A 11 6.53 57.22 -19.35
N PRO A 12 7.15 56.59 -20.35
CA PRO A 12 7.97 55.39 -20.18
C PRO A 12 9.32 55.61 -19.46
N THR A 13 9.61 56.85 -19.02
CA THR A 13 10.92 57.22 -18.47
C THR A 13 11.10 56.81 -17.01
N ASP A 14 10.02 56.49 -16.27
CA ASP A 14 10.07 56.17 -14.84
C ASP A 14 10.10 54.65 -14.51
N LEU A 15 10.02 53.78 -15.51
CA LEU A 15 10.11 52.32 -15.31
C LEU A 15 11.52 51.82 -15.63
N ARG A 16 12.51 52.20 -14.81
CA ARG A 16 13.83 51.56 -14.88
C ARG A 16 13.78 50.17 -14.26
N VAL A 17 13.60 49.15 -15.10
CA VAL A 17 13.77 47.75 -14.71
C VAL A 17 15.26 47.43 -14.66
N ALA A 18 15.79 47.14 -13.47
CA ALA A 18 17.15 46.64 -13.32
C ALA A 18 17.23 45.18 -13.81
N PRO A 19 18.34 44.77 -14.47
CA PRO A 19 18.49 43.39 -14.92
C PRO A 19 18.58 42.44 -13.72
N VAL A 20 17.76 41.40 -13.71
CA VAL A 20 17.83 40.30 -12.76
C VAL A 20 18.90 39.33 -13.25
N ALA A 21 19.93 39.08 -12.43
CA ALA A 21 20.95 38.09 -12.74
C ALA A 21 20.33 36.68 -12.79
N SER A 22 20.68 35.90 -13.82
CA SER A 22 20.22 34.52 -13.93
C SER A 22 20.85 33.65 -12.84
N VAL A 23 20.00 32.86 -12.17
CA VAL A 23 20.45 31.86 -11.20
C VAL A 23 21.21 30.76 -11.94
N ALA A 24 22.40 30.43 -11.44
CA ALA A 24 23.23 29.36 -11.99
C ALA A 24 22.47 28.03 -12.00
N VAL A 25 22.65 27.25 -13.07
CA VAL A 25 22.03 25.94 -13.25
C VAL A 25 22.42 25.03 -12.08
N ALA A 26 21.42 24.48 -11.39
CA ALA A 26 21.62 23.52 -10.32
C ALA A 26 22.44 22.31 -10.83
N PRO A 27 23.38 21.77 -10.04
CA PRO A 27 24.17 20.63 -10.46
C PRO A 27 23.25 19.45 -10.79
N LYS A 28 23.61 18.70 -11.83
CA LYS A 28 22.91 17.48 -12.23
C LYS A 28 22.80 16.56 -11.02
N ALA A 29 21.57 16.26 -10.60
CA ALA A 29 21.30 15.35 -9.51
C ALA A 29 22.04 14.02 -9.79
N LEU A 30 22.88 13.61 -8.84
CA LEU A 30 23.42 12.26 -8.80
C LEU A 30 22.24 11.28 -8.74
N PRO A 31 22.35 10.07 -9.31
CA PRO A 31 21.33 9.06 -9.15
C PRO A 31 21.06 8.91 -7.65
N VAL A 32 19.82 9.16 -7.24
CA VAL A 32 19.32 8.77 -5.93
C VAL A 32 19.63 7.28 -5.84
N ALA A 33 20.56 6.92 -4.95
CA ALA A 33 20.65 5.55 -4.49
C ALA A 33 19.22 5.21 -4.06
N THR A 34 18.67 4.13 -4.61
CA THR A 34 17.48 3.50 -4.05
C THR A 34 17.85 3.06 -2.65
N ASP A 35 17.84 4.00 -1.71
CA ASP A 35 17.84 3.71 -0.28
C ASP A 35 16.71 2.72 -0.10
N GLY A 36 17.11 1.50 0.24
CA GLY A 36 16.27 0.32 0.20
C GLY A 36 14.94 0.66 0.82
N HIS A 37 13.88 0.52 0.03
CA HIS A 37 12.53 0.66 0.53
C HIS A 37 12.38 -0.41 1.60
N GLN A 38 12.61 -0.03 2.86
CA GLN A 38 12.53 -0.95 3.98
C GLN A 38 11.09 -1.46 3.96
N PRO A 39 10.88 -2.78 3.77
CA PRO A 39 9.54 -3.32 3.73
C PRO A 39 8.83 -2.86 4.99
N SER A 40 7.58 -2.41 4.84
CA SER A 40 6.77 -2.02 5.99
C SER A 40 6.78 -3.16 7.02
N PRO A 41 6.62 -2.87 8.32
CA PRO A 41 6.58 -3.92 9.34
C PRO A 41 5.59 -5.04 9.01
N VAL A 42 4.50 -4.70 8.32
CA VAL A 42 3.50 -5.66 7.79
C VAL A 42 4.08 -6.53 6.68
N ALA A 43 4.82 -5.96 5.72
CA ALA A 43 5.49 -6.71 4.66
C ALA A 43 6.61 -7.62 5.20
N GLN A 44 7.31 -7.20 6.25
CA GLN A 44 8.31 -8.01 6.95
C GLN A 44 7.67 -9.17 7.73
N LEU A 45 6.54 -8.93 8.41
CA LEU A 45 5.81 -9.98 9.10
C LEU A 45 5.21 -10.98 8.09
N ALA A 46 4.64 -10.49 6.99
CA ALA A 46 4.13 -11.34 5.93
C ALA A 46 5.21 -12.21 5.29
N SER A 47 6.42 -11.67 5.08
CA SER A 47 7.55 -12.46 4.56
C SER A 47 8.10 -13.47 5.58
N GLN A 48 8.06 -13.17 6.88
CA GLN A 48 8.42 -14.13 7.93
C GLN A 48 7.40 -15.27 8.03
N LEU A 49 6.11 -14.95 7.96
CA LEU A 49 5.02 -15.93 8.01
C LEU A 49 4.92 -16.78 6.72
N SER A 50 5.40 -16.27 5.58
CA SER A 50 5.42 -17.04 4.32
C SER A 50 6.53 -18.09 4.28
N VAL A 51 7.64 -17.88 5.00
CA VAL A 51 8.74 -18.86 5.11
C VAL A 51 8.33 -20.06 5.95
N GLN A 52 7.62 -19.84 7.06
CA GLN A 52 7.09 -20.90 7.91
C GLN A 52 5.72 -20.46 8.42
N PRO A 53 4.62 -20.93 7.82
CA PRO A 53 3.30 -20.68 8.38
C PRO A 53 3.25 -21.28 9.80
N PRO A 54 2.59 -20.62 10.77
CA PRO A 54 2.55 -21.04 12.17
C PRO A 54 1.64 -22.26 12.36
N VAL A 55 2.03 -23.38 11.76
CA VAL A 55 1.29 -24.65 11.79
C VAL A 55 1.81 -25.48 12.96
N ASP A 56 0.90 -25.86 13.86
CA ASP A 56 1.17 -26.81 14.92
C ASP A 56 1.26 -28.23 14.34
N THR A 57 2.49 -28.69 14.11
CA THR A 57 2.77 -30.00 13.52
C THR A 57 2.36 -31.17 14.42
N ASP A 58 2.45 -31.00 15.74
CA ASP A 58 2.05 -32.03 16.70
C ASP A 58 0.53 -32.22 16.69
N ARG A 59 -0.22 -31.12 16.60
CA ARG A 59 -1.68 -31.16 16.44
C ARG A 59 -2.08 -31.83 15.14
N VAL A 60 -1.39 -31.54 14.03
CA VAL A 60 -1.62 -32.22 12.75
C VAL A 60 -1.38 -33.72 12.88
N ALA A 61 -0.30 -34.14 13.54
CA ALA A 61 0.00 -35.55 13.76
C ALA A 61 -1.08 -36.25 14.60
N ARG A 62 -1.56 -35.63 15.68
CA ARG A 62 -2.65 -36.17 16.52
C ARG A 62 -3.95 -36.34 15.74
N ILE A 63 -4.32 -35.35 14.92
CA ILE A 63 -5.53 -35.42 14.09
C ILE A 63 -5.41 -36.53 13.05
N LYS A 64 -4.27 -36.61 12.34
CA LYS A 64 -4.02 -37.68 11.36
C LYS A 64 -4.15 -39.08 11.98
N ARG A 65 -3.61 -39.25 13.20
CA ARG A 65 -3.75 -40.49 13.96
C ARG A 65 -5.21 -40.79 14.29
N ALA A 66 -5.96 -39.82 14.83
CA ALA A 66 -7.37 -40.02 15.18
C ALA A 66 -8.25 -40.37 13.97
N ILE A 67 -7.94 -39.82 12.79
CA ILE A 67 -8.60 -40.19 11.52
C ILE A 67 -8.29 -41.64 11.15
N ALA A 68 -7.01 -42.05 11.20
CA ALA A 68 -6.61 -43.42 10.90
C ALA A 68 -7.21 -44.44 11.87
N ASP A 69 -7.30 -44.10 13.16
CA ASP A 69 -7.87 -44.92 14.21
C ASP A 69 -9.42 -44.90 14.19
N GLY A 70 -10.05 -44.10 13.31
CA GLY A 70 -11.51 -43.98 13.20
C GLY A 70 -12.19 -43.29 14.38
N THR A 71 -11.42 -42.63 15.25
CA THR A 71 -11.91 -41.95 16.46
C THR A 71 -12.20 -40.46 16.21
N PHE A 72 -11.81 -39.94 15.05
CA PHE A 72 -12.18 -38.61 14.60
C PHE A 72 -13.53 -38.65 13.86
N PRO A 73 -14.60 -38.00 14.36
CA PRO A 73 -15.91 -38.04 13.73
C PRO A 73 -15.91 -37.27 12.40
N ILE A 74 -16.20 -37.95 11.30
CA ILE A 74 -16.34 -37.33 9.97
C ILE A 74 -17.81 -37.25 9.62
N LEU A 75 -18.38 -36.04 9.74
CA LEU A 75 -19.79 -35.77 9.45
C LEU A 75 -19.91 -34.95 8.16
N PRO A 76 -20.64 -35.42 7.14
CA PRO A 76 -20.80 -34.69 5.87
C PRO A 76 -21.35 -33.27 6.05
N ALA A 77 -22.27 -33.06 6.99
CA ALA A 77 -22.83 -31.75 7.29
C ALA A 77 -21.77 -30.75 7.80
N THR A 78 -20.88 -31.19 8.70
CA THR A 78 -19.80 -30.35 9.25
C THR A 78 -18.78 -29.96 8.20
N ILE A 79 -18.48 -30.87 7.26
CA ILE A 79 -17.61 -30.58 6.12
C ILE A 79 -18.25 -29.52 5.23
N ALA A 80 -19.53 -29.69 4.88
CA ALA A 80 -20.25 -28.73 4.05
C ALA A 80 -20.28 -27.33 4.67
N ASP A 81 -20.57 -27.25 5.97
CA ASP A 81 -20.58 -25.99 6.72
C ASP A 81 -19.19 -25.32 6.73
N SER A 82 -18.12 -26.10 6.94
CA SER A 82 -16.75 -25.60 6.88
C SER A 82 -16.36 -25.07 5.50
N MET A 83 -16.79 -25.76 4.43
CA MET A 83 -16.55 -25.32 3.04
C MET A 83 -17.31 -24.02 2.71
N LEU A 84 -18.56 -23.89 3.18
CA LEU A 84 -19.35 -22.68 3.03
C LEU A 84 -18.72 -21.50 3.80
N ALA A 85 -18.30 -21.71 5.05
CA ALA A 85 -17.62 -20.70 5.85
C ALA A 85 -16.34 -20.20 5.15
N LEU A 86 -15.50 -21.12 4.65
CA LEU A 86 -14.31 -20.80 3.87
C LEU A 86 -14.62 -19.99 2.61
N LYS A 87 -15.68 -20.35 1.89
CA LYS A 87 -16.12 -19.61 0.70
C LYS A 87 -16.50 -18.17 1.04
N TYR A 88 -17.28 -17.98 2.11
CA TYR A 88 -17.71 -16.64 2.52
C TYR A 88 -16.54 -15.80 3.04
N ASP A 89 -15.66 -16.39 3.84
CA ASP A 89 -14.45 -15.72 4.32
C ASP A 89 -13.58 -15.25 3.15
N TRP A 90 -13.35 -16.10 2.16
CA TRP A 90 -12.62 -15.72 0.94
C TRP A 90 -13.28 -14.54 0.21
N MET A 91 -14.60 -14.62 -0.03
CA MET A 91 -15.34 -13.58 -0.75
C MET A 91 -15.36 -12.23 -0.01
N SER A 92 -15.31 -12.22 1.32
CA SER A 92 -15.26 -10.98 2.11
C SER A 92 -13.92 -10.25 2.02
N HIS A 93 -12.85 -10.91 1.58
CA HIS A 93 -11.50 -10.35 1.47
C HIS A 93 -11.05 -10.12 0.01
N ASP A 94 -11.90 -10.39 -0.98
CA ASP A 94 -11.62 -10.15 -2.40
C ASP A 94 -11.92 -8.67 -2.75
N PRO A 95 -10.96 -7.88 -3.25
CA PRO A 95 -11.24 -6.50 -3.67
C PRO A 95 -12.20 -6.47 -4.87
N ALA A 96 -13.24 -5.64 -4.78
CA ALA A 96 -14.29 -5.49 -5.79
C ALA A 96 -13.78 -5.01 -7.16
#